data_AF-A0A4Q3UF26-F1
#
_entry.id   AF-A0A4Q3UF26-F1
#
_cell.length_a   1.000
_cell.length_b   1.000
_cell.length_c   1.000
_cell.angle_alpha   90.00
_cell.angle_beta   90.00
_cell.angle_gamma   90.00
#
_symmetry.space_group_name_H-M   'P 1'
#
loop_
_entity.id
_entity.type
_entity.pdbx_description
1 polymer ?
#
loop_
_entity_poly.entity_id
_entity_poly.type
_entity_poly.pdbx_seq_one_letter_code
_entity_poly.pdbx_strand_id
1 'polypeptide(L)'
;MNQPAMQGLRLNLPAYVKNARLIAWVAEIAALTEAADVYWCDGSADEYQRLCDQLVAAGTFKKLNPELRPGSYLTNSDPSDVARVE
;
A
#
# COMPACT_ATOMS: atom_id res chain seq x y z
N MET A 1 -4.09 26.40 -14.19
CA MET A 1 -2.94 26.60 -13.30
C MET A 1 -1.84 25.66 -13.74
N ASN A 2 -0.72 26.23 -14.15
CA ASN A 2 0.44 25.50 -14.68
C ASN A 2 1.24 24.89 -13.54
N GLN A 3 1.55 23.60 -13.61
CA GLN A 3 2.81 23.07 -13.09
C GLN A 3 3.15 21.74 -13.80
N PRO A 4 4.40 21.55 -14.25
CA PRO A 4 4.86 20.31 -14.87
C PRO A 4 5.14 19.26 -13.77
N ALA A 5 4.12 18.90 -12.99
CA ALA A 5 4.29 18.05 -11.80
C ALA A 5 4.62 16.59 -12.14
N MET A 6 4.51 16.19 -13.40
CA MET A 6 4.71 14.80 -13.84
C MET A 6 6.20 14.42 -14.01
N GLN A 7 7.12 15.39 -13.91
CA GLN A 7 8.53 15.17 -14.22
C GLN A 7 9.27 14.66 -12.97
N GLY A 8 9.62 13.36 -12.98
CA GLY A 8 10.31 12.70 -11.88
C GLY A 8 9.45 11.75 -11.04
N LEU A 9 8.13 11.73 -11.25
CA LEU A 9 7.25 10.77 -10.60
C LEU A 9 7.55 9.34 -11.09
N ARG A 10 8.00 8.48 -10.17
CA ARG A 10 8.13 7.05 -10.42
C ARG A 10 6.79 6.38 -10.15
N LEU A 11 6.01 6.21 -11.22
CA LEU A 11 4.71 5.55 -11.15
C LEU A 11 4.82 4.02 -11.18
N ASN A 12 6.01 3.45 -11.44
CA ASN A 12 6.26 2.00 -11.50
C ASN A 12 5.19 1.19 -12.26
N LEU A 13 4.70 1.72 -13.39
CA LEU A 13 3.57 1.15 -14.13
C LEU A 13 3.86 -0.29 -14.57
N PRO A 14 3.09 -1.28 -14.11
CA PRO A 14 3.20 -2.64 -14.61
C PRO A 14 2.74 -2.72 -16.06
N ALA A 15 3.29 -3.67 -16.82
CA ALA A 15 2.97 -3.83 -18.22
C ALA A 15 1.48 -4.10 -18.48
N TYR A 16 0.75 -4.68 -17.52
CA TYR A 16 -0.68 -4.96 -17.63
C TYR A 16 -1.58 -3.74 -17.40
N VAL A 17 -1.06 -2.63 -16.87
CA VAL A 17 -1.85 -1.41 -16.62
C VAL A 17 -1.90 -0.56 -17.90
N LYS A 18 -3.03 -0.59 -18.60
CA LYS A 18 -3.23 0.12 -19.88
C LYS A 18 -4.26 1.25 -19.84
N ASN A 19 -5.05 1.35 -18.77
CA ASN A 19 -6.11 2.34 -18.69
C ASN A 19 -5.52 3.74 -18.48
N ALA A 20 -5.58 4.59 -19.52
CA ALA A 20 -5.00 5.93 -19.49
C ALA A 20 -5.60 6.85 -18.42
N ARG A 21 -6.91 6.71 -18.13
CA ARG A 21 -7.57 7.51 -17.08
C ARG A 21 -7.07 7.12 -15.69
N LEU A 22 -6.89 5.82 -15.44
CA LEU A 22 -6.31 5.31 -14.19
C LEU A 22 -4.88 5.82 -14.01
N ILE A 23 -4.04 5.73 -15.05
CA ILE A 23 -2.65 6.19 -15.00
C ILE A 23 -2.58 7.68 -14.69
N ALA A 24 -3.38 8.50 -15.38
CA ALA A 24 -3.42 9.94 -15.16
C ALA A 24 -3.84 10.28 -13.72
N TRP A 25 -4.85 9.59 -13.19
CA TRP A 25 -5.30 9.78 -11.82
C TRP A 25 -4.25 9.38 -10.79
N VAL A 26 -3.59 8.23 -10.93
CA VAL A 26 -2.51 7.83 -10.02
C VAL A 26 -1.37 8.86 -10.04
N ALA A 27 -1.04 9.41 -11.20
CA ALA A 27 -0.01 10.44 -11.31
C ALA A 27 -0.40 11.74 -10.58
N GLU A 28 -1.66 12.16 -10.69
CA GLU A 28 -2.19 13.30 -9.94
C GLU A 28 -2.10 13.09 -8.43
N ILE A 29 -2.52 11.93 -7.94
CA ILE A 29 -2.50 11.62 -6.50
C ILE A 29 -1.07 11.50 -5.96
N ALA A 30 -0.17 10.85 -6.69
CA ALA A 30 1.22 10.73 -6.28
C ALA A 30 1.94 12.10 -6.25
N ALA A 31 1.57 13.02 -7.15
CA ALA A 31 2.09 14.39 -7.12
C ALA A 31 1.52 15.19 -5.93
N LEU A 32 0.22 15.05 -5.66
CA LEU A 32 -0.45 15.73 -4.55
C LEU A 32 0.07 15.28 -3.17
N THR A 33 0.32 13.99 -3.02
CA THR A 33 0.76 13.38 -1.76
C THR A 33 2.27 13.40 -1.57
N GLU A 34 3.03 13.87 -2.59
CA GLU A 34 4.49 13.80 -2.64
C GLU A 34 4.99 12.37 -2.33
N ALA A 35 4.33 11.37 -2.91
CA ALA A 35 4.57 9.96 -2.60
C ALA A 35 6.04 9.58 -2.87
N ALA A 36 6.68 8.98 -1.87
CA ALA A 36 8.07 8.52 -2.00
C ALA A 36 8.23 7.38 -3.02
N ASP A 37 7.21 6.52 -3.15
CA ASP A 37 7.16 5.43 -4.13
C ASP A 37 5.70 5.03 -4.42
N VAL A 38 5.45 4.47 -5.60
CA VAL A 38 4.15 3.92 -5.99
C VAL A 38 4.29 2.42 -6.24
N TYR A 39 3.64 1.60 -5.41
CA TYR A 39 3.64 0.15 -5.57
C TYR A 39 2.27 -0.32 -6.07
N TRP A 40 2.26 -1.14 -7.15
CA TRP A 40 1.04 -1.72 -7.71
C TRP A 40 0.84 -3.13 -7.18
N CYS A 41 -0.19 -3.32 -6.36
CA CYS A 41 -0.48 -4.62 -5.79
C CYS A 41 -0.94 -5.63 -6.86
N ASP A 42 -0.34 -6.80 -6.89
CA ASP A 42 -0.70 -7.92 -7.78
C ASP A 42 -1.55 -9.01 -7.10
N GLY A 43 -1.63 -8.99 -5.77
CA GLY A 43 -2.41 -9.94 -4.97
C GLY A 43 -1.79 -11.32 -4.84
N SER A 44 -0.53 -11.51 -5.23
CA SER A 44 0.18 -12.79 -5.11
C SER A 44 0.47 -13.17 -3.64
N ALA A 45 0.72 -14.46 -3.42
CA ALA A 45 1.11 -14.96 -2.10
C ALA A 45 2.46 -14.38 -1.64
N ASP A 46 3.40 -14.19 -2.57
CA ASP A 46 4.72 -13.60 -2.28
C ASP A 46 4.59 -12.13 -1.88
N GLU A 47 3.71 -11.37 -2.56
CA GLU A 47 3.36 -10.00 -2.17
C GLU A 47 2.75 -9.95 -0.77
N TYR A 48 1.76 -10.81 -0.51
CA TYR A 48 1.13 -10.90 0.80
C TYR A 48 2.16 -11.15 1.91
N GLN A 49 3.03 -12.14 1.70
CA GLN A 49 4.05 -12.50 2.68
C GLN A 49 5.04 -11.35 2.91
N ARG A 50 5.51 -10.71 1.83
CA ARG A 50 6.43 -9.56 1.90
C ARG A 50 5.83 -8.40 2.69
N LEU A 51 4.57 -8.05 2.42
CA LEU A 51 3.89 -6.95 3.13
C LEU A 51 3.63 -7.29 4.60
N CYS A 52 3.22 -8.53 4.90
CA CYS A 52 3.05 -8.98 6.28
C CYS A 52 4.36 -8.93 7.07
N ASP A 53 5.48 -9.36 6.47
CA ASP A 53 6.79 -9.30 7.13
C ASP A 53 7.24 -7.85 7.36
N GLN A 54 6.98 -6.93 6.43
CA GLN A 54 7.22 -5.50 6.63
C GLN A 54 6.40 -4.93 7.80
N LEU A 55 5.12 -5.30 7.90
CA LEU A 55 4.24 -4.86 9.00
C LEU A 55 4.64 -5.45 10.36
N VAL A 56 5.19 -6.66 10.38
CA VAL A 56 5.77 -7.25 11.60
C VAL A 56 7.04 -6.52 12.00
N ALA A 57 7.92 -6.23 11.05
CA ALA A 57 9.15 -5.47 11.29
C ALA A 57 8.85 -4.05 11.80
N ALA A 58 7.77 -3.42 11.31
CA ALA A 58 7.30 -2.12 11.77
C ALA A 58 6.56 -2.15 13.13
N GLY A 59 6.24 -3.34 13.66
CA GLY A 59 5.52 -3.51 14.92
C GLY A 59 4.00 -3.34 14.84
N THR A 60 3.46 -3.02 13.66
CA THR A 60 2.02 -2.96 13.39
C THR A 60 1.38 -4.35 13.56
N PHE A 61 2.05 -5.39 13.07
CA PHE A 61 1.62 -6.77 13.21
C PHE A 61 2.40 -7.52 14.28
N LYS A 62 1.68 -8.36 15.02
CA LYS A 62 2.25 -9.41 15.88
C LYS A 62 1.92 -10.76 15.27
N LYS A 63 2.94 -11.56 14.94
CA LYS A 63 2.74 -12.96 14.52
C LYS A 63 2.09 -13.74 15.66
N LEU A 64 1.00 -14.43 15.36
CA LEU A 64 0.36 -15.33 16.32
C LEU A 64 1.10 -16.67 16.37
N ASN A 65 0.77 -17.50 17.37
CA ASN A 65 1.33 -18.85 17.47
C ASN A 65 0.97 -19.65 16.19
N PRO A 66 1.96 -20.07 15.38
CA PRO A 66 1.70 -20.74 14.10
C PRO A 66 1.13 -22.16 14.25
N GLU A 67 1.31 -22.82 15.40
CA GLU A 67 0.72 -24.14 15.66
C GLU A 67 -0.80 -24.05 15.87
N LEU A 68 -1.27 -22.92 16.41
CA LEU A 68 -2.69 -22.69 16.69
C LEU A 68 -3.37 -21.89 15.58
N ARG A 69 -2.65 -20.93 15.00
CA ARG A 69 -3.14 -19.95 14.02
C ARG A 69 -2.05 -19.70 12.97
N PRO A 70 -1.79 -20.66 12.08
CA PRO A 70 -0.78 -20.52 11.03
C PRO A 70 -1.09 -19.32 10.14
N GLY A 71 -0.04 -18.57 9.76
CA GLY A 71 -0.17 -17.40 8.87
C GLY A 71 -1.04 -16.27 9.41
N SER A 72 -1.29 -16.21 10.73
CA SER A 72 -2.20 -15.22 11.34
C SER A 72 -1.45 -14.14 12.11
N TYR A 73 -2.04 -12.94 12.14
CA TYR A 73 -1.45 -11.75 12.75
C TYR A 73 -2.48 -11.03 13.63
N LEU A 74 -2.00 -10.38 14.70
CA LEU A 74 -2.77 -9.44 15.51
C LEU A 74 -2.31 -8.02 15.21
N THR A 75 -3.27 -7.12 15.04
CA THR A 75 -3.08 -5.67 14.95
C THR A 75 -3.97 -4.99 15.98
N ASN A 76 -3.44 -3.96 16.64
CA ASN A 76 -4.17 -3.11 17.57
C ASN A 76 -4.13 -1.69 17.02
N SER A 77 -5.29 -1.14 16.64
CA SER A 77 -5.38 0.23 16.13
C SER A 77 -5.20 1.28 17.25
N ASP A 78 -5.09 2.53 16.84
CA ASP A 78 -5.14 3.65 17.77
C ASP A 78 -6.51 3.70 18.46
N PRO A 79 -6.60 3.95 19.79
CA PRO A 79 -7.89 4.04 20.50
C PRO A 79 -8.88 5.06 19.92
N SER A 80 -8.41 6.05 19.17
CA SER A 80 -9.24 7.04 18.49
C SER A 80 -9.84 6.55 17.16
N ASP A 81 -9.36 5.45 16.60
CA ASP A 81 -9.78 4.89 15.32
C ASP A 81 -10.11 3.38 15.46
N VAL A 82 -11.29 3.11 16.01
CA VAL A 82 -11.75 1.75 16.37
C VAL A 82 -13.06 1.35 15.69
N ALA A 83 -13.71 2.30 15.02
CA ALA A 83 -15.01 2.11 14.39
C ALA A 83 -15.20 3.11 13.23
N ARG A 84 -16.20 2.85 12.39
CA ARG A 84 -16.59 3.75 11.31
C ARG A 84 -17.06 5.10 11.87
N VAL A 85 -16.79 6.17 11.13
CA VAL A 85 -17.36 7.51 11.35
C VAL A 85 -18.52 7.72 10.37
N GLU A 86 -19.72 7.99 10.88
CA GLU A 86 -20.97 8.16 10.10
C GLU A 86 -21.27 9.61 9.73
#